data_AF-A0A6J4EDK9-F1
#
_entry.id   AF-A0A6J4EDK9-F1
#
_cell.length_a   1.000
_cell.length_b   1.000
_cell.length_c   1.000
_cell.angle_alpha   90.00
_cell.angle_beta   90.00
_cell.angle_gamma   90.00
#
_symmetry.space_group_name_H-M   'P 1'
#
loop_
_entity.id
_entity.type
_entity.pdbx_description
1 polymer ?
#
loop_
_entity_poly.entity_id
_entity_poly.type
_entity_poly.pdbx_seq_one_letter_code
_entity_poly.pdbx_strand_id
1 'polypeptide(L)'
;MSVEHTSAAPRGATSFDESQGVYAALFSKINLSPISELSGLDAFQNNEALSEASADERVTAAVSVFLDLLQQSAQKVERLDKTLLDEHIASLDAQISRQLDAVMHHEEFQRVESTWRGVKSLIDQTDFRQNVRIELLDISKDHLVQDFEDAPEIAQSGLYVHTYTQEYDTPGGEPIAAAISNYEFDASPQDIALLRNLSKVAAAAHMPFIGAVGPAFFGKESMEEVAAIKDIGNYFDRAEYIKWKSFRDSDDSRYIGLTLPRVLGRLPYGPDTIPVRNFNYVEKVKGPDHDRYLWTNASLPSPRTW
;
A
#
# COMPACT_ATOMS: atom_id res chain seq x y z
N MET A 1 9.37 20.11 -41.81
CA MET A 1 10.52 20.56 -40.99
C MET A 1 10.76 19.47 -39.97
N SER A 2 11.69 18.59 -40.29
CA SER A 2 12.07 17.43 -39.50
C SER A 2 12.94 17.91 -38.35
N VAL A 3 12.54 17.61 -37.11
CA VAL A 3 13.34 17.89 -35.93
C VAL A 3 14.33 16.75 -35.81
N GLU A 4 15.60 17.03 -36.10
CA GLU A 4 16.72 16.13 -35.86
C GLU A 4 16.83 15.86 -34.34
N HIS A 5 16.53 14.65 -33.92
CA HIS A 5 16.99 14.15 -32.64
C HIS A 5 18.42 13.65 -32.80
N THR A 6 19.39 14.51 -32.46
CA THR A 6 20.77 14.11 -32.22
C THR A 6 20.79 13.03 -31.15
N SER A 7 21.17 11.80 -31.51
CA SER A 7 21.44 10.73 -30.56
C SER A 7 22.69 11.09 -29.76
N ALA A 8 22.51 11.29 -28.45
CA ALA A 8 23.63 11.31 -27.53
C ALA A 8 24.22 9.89 -27.46
N ALA A 9 25.52 9.77 -27.72
CA ALA A 9 26.26 8.51 -27.64
C ALA A 9 26.15 7.91 -26.21
N PRO A 10 26.00 6.57 -26.08
CA PRO A 10 26.00 5.93 -24.78
C PRO A 10 27.39 6.10 -24.16
N ARG A 11 27.46 6.82 -23.04
CA ARG A 11 28.68 6.88 -22.22
C ARG A 11 28.79 5.58 -21.44
N GLY A 12 29.83 4.79 -21.75
CA GLY A 12 30.24 3.63 -20.94
C GLY A 12 30.24 2.32 -21.71
N ALA A 13 31.03 2.23 -22.79
CA ALA A 13 31.45 0.93 -23.31
C ALA A 13 32.65 0.47 -22.47
N THR A 14 32.53 -0.68 -21.79
CA THR A 14 33.64 -1.28 -21.05
C THR A 14 34.36 -2.24 -22.01
N SER A 15 35.55 -1.86 -22.47
CA SER A 15 36.40 -2.71 -23.32
C SER A 15 37.18 -3.70 -22.45
N PHE A 16 37.01 -5.00 -22.66
CA PHE A 16 37.80 -6.03 -21.98
C PHE A 16 39.00 -6.38 -22.86
N ASP A 17 40.21 -6.07 -22.39
CA ASP A 17 41.44 -6.37 -23.12
C ASP A 17 41.70 -7.89 -23.10
N GLU A 18 41.92 -8.50 -24.26
CA GLU A 18 42.12 -9.96 -24.47
C GLU A 18 43.44 -10.49 -23.87
N SER A 19 44.17 -9.69 -23.10
CA SER A 19 45.50 -9.98 -22.61
C SER A 19 45.49 -10.87 -21.36
N GLN A 20 45.43 -12.19 -21.57
CA GLN A 20 45.81 -13.27 -20.61
C GLN A 20 45.36 -13.06 -19.14
N GLY A 21 44.20 -12.47 -18.91
CA GLY A 21 43.63 -12.28 -17.58
C GLY A 21 42.81 -13.48 -17.12
N VAL A 22 42.61 -13.58 -15.80
CA VAL A 22 41.67 -14.52 -15.13
C VAL A 22 40.30 -14.56 -15.83
N TYR A 23 39.90 -13.45 -16.46
CA TYR A 23 38.71 -13.30 -17.30
C TYR A 23 38.63 -14.34 -18.44
N ALA A 24 39.60 -14.38 -19.36
CA ALA A 24 39.60 -15.31 -20.49
C ALA A 24 39.72 -16.79 -20.06
N ALA A 25 40.41 -17.04 -18.94
CA ALA A 25 40.54 -18.37 -18.33
C ALA A 25 39.22 -18.88 -17.71
N LEU A 26 38.34 -17.98 -17.25
CA LEU A 26 37.01 -18.34 -16.75
C LEU A 26 36.05 -18.67 -17.91
N PHE A 27 35.99 -17.84 -18.94
CA PHE A 27 35.10 -18.07 -20.10
C PHE A 27 35.42 -19.36 -20.86
N SER A 28 36.70 -19.69 -21.01
CA SER A 28 37.14 -20.96 -21.61
C SER A 28 36.75 -22.21 -20.82
N LYS A 29 36.61 -22.11 -19.48
CA LYS A 29 36.13 -23.24 -18.64
C LYS A 29 34.62 -23.44 -18.71
N ILE A 30 33.87 -22.44 -19.16
CA ILE A 30 32.40 -22.44 -19.17
C ILE A 30 31.86 -22.61 -20.61
N ASN A 31 32.73 -22.84 -21.61
CA ASN A 31 32.38 -22.97 -23.04
C ASN A 31 31.60 -21.76 -23.61
N LEU A 32 31.96 -20.55 -23.17
CA LEU A 32 31.34 -19.31 -23.67
C LEU A 32 32.41 -18.42 -24.32
N SER A 33 32.05 -17.75 -25.41
CA SER A 33 32.90 -16.76 -26.07
C SER A 33 32.80 -15.42 -25.32
N PRO A 34 33.90 -14.89 -24.76
CA PRO A 34 33.88 -13.58 -24.14
C PRO A 34 33.60 -12.51 -25.21
N ILE A 35 32.67 -11.61 -24.94
CA ILE A 35 32.31 -10.53 -25.86
C ILE A 35 33.18 -9.32 -25.55
N SER A 36 33.79 -8.74 -26.58
CA SER A 36 34.83 -7.71 -26.46
C SER A 36 34.28 -6.33 -26.04
N GLU A 37 33.00 -6.07 -26.29
CA GLU A 37 32.31 -4.82 -25.95
C GLU A 37 30.98 -5.12 -25.25
N LEU A 38 30.85 -4.69 -24.00
CA LEU A 38 29.57 -4.64 -23.31
C LEU A 38 28.92 -3.28 -23.56
N SER A 39 27.66 -3.29 -24.01
CA SER A 39 26.78 -2.13 -23.85
C SER A 39 26.69 -1.81 -22.36
N GLY A 40 26.72 -0.51 -22.00
CA GLY A 40 26.73 -0.08 -20.61
C GLY A 40 25.64 -0.76 -19.79
N LEU A 41 25.92 -1.01 -18.50
CA LEU A 41 25.04 -1.77 -17.58
C LEU A 41 23.59 -1.23 -17.54
N ASP A 42 23.39 0.03 -17.93
CA ASP A 42 22.09 0.68 -18.09
C ASP A 42 21.16 -0.05 -19.07
N ALA A 43 21.70 -0.71 -20.09
CA ALA A 43 20.91 -1.51 -21.04
C ALA A 43 20.19 -2.70 -20.37
N PHE A 44 20.72 -3.19 -19.25
CA PHE A 44 20.17 -4.33 -18.50
C PHE A 44 19.19 -3.91 -17.39
N GLN A 45 18.91 -2.61 -17.22
CA GLN A 45 17.90 -2.15 -16.26
C GLN A 45 16.47 -2.43 -16.75
N ASN A 46 16.26 -2.61 -18.06
CA ASN A 46 14.96 -2.94 -18.62
C ASN A 46 14.80 -4.46 -18.76
N ASN A 47 13.71 -5.01 -18.20
CA ASN A 47 13.39 -6.44 -18.22
C ASN A 47 13.25 -6.99 -19.66
N GLU A 48 12.76 -6.17 -20.58
CA GLU A 48 12.55 -6.55 -21.99
C GLU A 48 13.89 -6.69 -22.72
N ALA A 49 14.80 -5.74 -22.50
CA ALA A 49 16.16 -5.79 -23.04
C ALA A 49 16.99 -6.94 -22.44
N LEU A 50 16.76 -7.29 -21.18
CA LEU A 50 17.40 -8.44 -20.52
C LEU A 50 16.97 -9.79 -21.12
N SER A 51 15.71 -9.88 -21.55
CA SER A 51 15.15 -11.08 -22.20
C SER A 51 15.67 -11.27 -23.62
N GLU A 52 15.84 -10.18 -24.37
CA GLU A 52 16.33 -10.20 -25.76
C GLU A 52 17.86 -10.40 -25.87
N ALA A 53 18.62 -10.11 -24.81
CA ALA A 53 20.07 -10.31 -24.79
C ALA A 53 20.46 -11.80 -24.91
N SER A 54 21.60 -12.07 -25.54
CA SER A 54 22.14 -13.43 -25.61
C SER A 54 22.64 -13.91 -24.24
N ALA A 55 22.74 -15.23 -24.04
CA ALA A 55 23.26 -15.78 -22.80
C ALA A 55 24.71 -15.33 -22.53
N ASP A 56 25.52 -15.27 -23.59
CA ASP A 56 26.91 -14.86 -23.56
C ASP A 56 27.06 -13.39 -23.08
N GLU A 57 26.21 -12.48 -23.57
CA GLU A 57 26.20 -11.06 -23.13
C GLU A 57 25.84 -10.92 -21.65
N ARG A 58 24.80 -11.62 -21.20
CA ARG A 58 24.37 -11.58 -19.79
C ARG A 58 25.44 -12.11 -18.85
N VAL A 59 26.10 -13.21 -19.22
CA VAL A 59 27.17 -13.81 -18.41
C VAL A 59 28.40 -12.90 -18.40
N THR A 60 28.75 -12.30 -19.54
CA THR A 60 29.84 -11.32 -19.66
C THR A 60 29.61 -10.12 -18.72
N ALA A 61 28.39 -9.57 -18.71
CA ALA A 61 28.00 -8.47 -17.82
C ALA A 61 28.02 -8.88 -16.34
N ALA A 62 27.51 -10.06 -16.01
CA ALA A 62 27.47 -10.55 -14.64
C ALA A 62 28.89 -10.75 -14.07
N VAL A 63 29.81 -11.32 -14.87
CA VAL A 63 31.19 -11.54 -14.46
C VAL A 63 31.94 -10.21 -14.29
N SER A 64 31.71 -9.22 -15.16
CA SER A 64 32.36 -7.91 -14.99
C SER A 64 31.92 -7.21 -13.72
N VAL A 65 30.60 -7.17 -13.44
CA VAL A 65 30.06 -6.59 -12.20
C VAL A 65 30.62 -7.31 -10.97
N PHE A 66 30.71 -8.64 -11.03
CA PHE A 66 31.26 -9.42 -9.92
C PHE A 66 32.74 -9.10 -9.66
N LEU A 67 33.55 -8.96 -10.72
CA LEU A 67 34.96 -8.58 -10.58
C LEU A 67 35.14 -7.16 -10.03
N ASP A 68 34.28 -6.22 -10.42
CA ASP A 68 34.30 -4.85 -9.88
C ASP A 68 33.94 -4.84 -8.38
N LEU A 69 32.95 -5.63 -7.96
CA LEU A 69 32.59 -5.81 -6.55
C LEU A 69 33.75 -6.42 -5.74
N LEU A 70 34.45 -7.40 -6.32
CA LEU A 70 35.64 -7.98 -5.69
C LEU A 70 36.79 -6.98 -5.55
N GLN A 71 37.02 -6.13 -6.55
CA GLN A 71 38.05 -5.08 -6.48
C GLN A 71 37.75 -4.05 -5.38
N GLN A 72 36.48 -3.75 -5.13
CA GLN A 72 36.05 -2.83 -4.07
C GLN A 72 36.13 -3.47 -2.68
N SER A 73 36.12 -4.80 -2.59
CA SER A 73 36.25 -5.53 -1.33
C SER A 73 37.71 -5.55 -0.86
N ALA A 74 37.96 -5.21 0.41
CA ALA A 74 39.31 -5.17 0.98
C ALA A 74 39.88 -6.58 1.31
N GLN A 75 39.10 -7.64 1.12
CA GLN A 75 39.50 -9.01 1.43
C GLN A 75 40.23 -9.66 0.25
N LYS A 76 41.33 -10.33 0.55
CA LYS A 76 42.08 -11.11 -0.44
C LYS A 76 41.30 -12.39 -0.73
N VAL A 77 40.64 -12.46 -1.87
CA VAL A 77 39.91 -13.65 -2.30
C VAL A 77 40.87 -14.66 -2.92
N GLU A 78 41.09 -15.78 -2.24
CA GLU A 78 41.96 -16.86 -2.72
C GLU A 78 41.24 -17.80 -3.70
N ARG A 79 39.91 -17.89 -3.62
CA ARG A 79 39.10 -18.77 -4.45
C ARG A 79 37.70 -18.20 -4.66
N LEU A 80 37.20 -18.24 -5.90
CA LEU A 80 35.80 -18.02 -6.22
C LEU A 80 35.00 -19.29 -5.84
N ASP A 81 34.37 -19.27 -4.68
CA ASP A 81 33.44 -20.31 -4.25
C ASP A 81 32.00 -19.82 -4.30
N LYS A 82 31.05 -20.76 -4.47
CA LYS A 82 29.61 -20.48 -4.50
C LYS A 82 29.17 -19.68 -3.26
N THR A 83 29.78 -19.93 -2.11
CA THR A 83 29.48 -19.24 -0.85
C THR A 83 29.75 -17.74 -0.92
N LEU A 84 30.82 -17.30 -1.59
CA LEU A 84 31.11 -15.87 -1.75
C LEU A 84 30.06 -15.19 -2.63
N LEU A 85 29.62 -15.86 -3.69
CA LEU A 85 28.54 -15.36 -4.54
C LEU A 85 27.24 -15.24 -3.74
N ASP A 86 26.89 -16.28 -2.97
CA ASP A 86 25.70 -16.30 -2.12
C ASP A 86 25.76 -15.19 -1.04
N GLU A 87 26.94 -14.89 -0.47
CA GLU A 87 27.14 -13.79 0.48
C GLU A 87 26.93 -12.41 -0.16
N HIS A 88 27.45 -12.18 -1.37
CA HIS A 88 27.23 -10.94 -2.09
C HIS A 88 25.76 -10.75 -2.49
N ILE A 89 25.10 -11.82 -2.95
CA ILE A 89 23.65 -11.80 -3.22
C ILE A 89 22.88 -11.47 -1.95
N ALA A 90 23.19 -12.11 -0.82
CA ALA A 90 22.54 -11.83 0.46
C ALA A 90 22.75 -10.38 0.92
N SER A 91 23.93 -9.80 0.67
CA SER A 91 24.21 -8.38 0.96
C SER A 91 23.39 -7.44 0.07
N LEU A 92 23.23 -7.75 -1.21
CA LEU A 92 22.38 -7.00 -2.13
C LEU A 92 20.90 -7.11 -1.72
N ASP A 93 20.41 -8.32 -1.45
CA ASP A 93 19.05 -8.56 -0.96
C ASP A 93 18.78 -7.78 0.33
N ALA A 94 19.75 -7.71 1.25
CA ALA A 94 19.64 -6.92 2.48
C ALA A 94 19.62 -5.40 2.22
N GLN A 95 20.31 -4.91 1.19
CA GLN A 95 20.27 -3.50 0.78
C GLN A 95 18.92 -3.15 0.14
N ILE A 96 18.46 -3.97 -0.81
CA ILE A 96 17.17 -3.82 -1.48
C ILE A 96 16.04 -3.90 -0.47
N SER A 97 16.07 -4.89 0.44
CA SER A 97 15.06 -5.06 1.48
C SER A 97 14.95 -3.83 2.39
N ARG A 98 16.08 -3.23 2.80
CA ARG A 98 16.07 -2.00 3.62
C ARG A 98 15.44 -0.81 2.89
N GLN A 99 15.75 -0.67 1.61
CA GLN A 99 15.18 0.41 0.80
C GLN A 99 13.68 0.18 0.58
N LEU A 100 13.28 -1.06 0.32
CA LEU A 100 11.88 -1.42 0.14
C LEU A 100 11.08 -1.22 1.43
N ASP A 101 11.61 -1.64 2.58
CA ASP A 101 11.01 -1.38 3.89
C ASP A 101 10.75 0.12 4.10
N ALA A 102 11.73 0.98 3.77
CA ALA A 102 11.57 2.43 3.91
C ALA A 102 10.47 3.01 3.02
N VAL A 103 10.28 2.48 1.81
CA VAL A 103 9.20 2.89 0.90
C VAL A 103 7.86 2.35 1.38
N MET A 104 7.82 1.07 1.75
CA MET A 104 6.60 0.38 2.13
C MET A 104 6.03 0.82 3.48
N HIS A 105 6.90 1.19 4.42
CA HIS A 105 6.50 1.70 5.74
C HIS A 105 6.33 3.22 5.76
N HIS A 106 6.41 3.89 4.61
CA HIS A 106 6.09 5.31 4.53
C HIS A 106 4.57 5.54 4.70
N GLU A 107 4.18 6.48 5.55
CA GLU A 107 2.77 6.72 5.93
C GLU A 107 1.86 6.92 4.72
N GLU A 108 2.29 7.72 3.74
CA GLU A 108 1.49 7.95 2.52
C GLU A 108 1.28 6.68 1.70
N PHE A 109 2.31 5.83 1.60
CA PHE A 109 2.22 4.58 0.85
C PHE A 109 1.32 3.59 1.59
N GLN A 110 1.51 3.42 2.89
CA GLN A 110 0.65 2.57 3.72
C GLN A 110 -0.81 3.01 3.69
N ARG A 111 -1.10 4.32 3.68
CA ARG A 111 -2.47 4.84 3.56
C ARG A 111 -3.13 4.43 2.24
N VAL A 112 -2.40 4.55 1.13
CA VAL A 112 -2.92 4.14 -0.18
C VAL A 112 -3.03 2.62 -0.27
N GLU A 113 -2.01 1.89 0.19
CA GLU A 113 -2.00 0.42 0.18
C GLU A 113 -3.14 -0.15 1.04
N SER A 114 -3.35 0.35 2.26
CA SER A 114 -4.40 -0.12 3.17
C SER A 114 -5.80 0.11 2.59
N THR A 115 -6.01 1.27 1.96
CA THR A 115 -7.26 1.62 1.27
C THR A 115 -7.55 0.63 0.14
N TRP A 116 -6.63 0.48 -0.81
CA TRP A 116 -6.84 -0.37 -1.97
C TRP A 116 -6.87 -1.85 -1.62
N ARG A 117 -6.13 -2.30 -0.60
CA ARG A 117 -6.25 -3.68 -0.12
C ARG A 117 -7.58 -3.95 0.57
N GLY A 118 -8.11 -2.99 1.32
CA GLY A 118 -9.46 -3.12 1.89
C GLY A 118 -10.52 -3.22 0.80
N VAL A 119 -10.46 -2.37 -0.23
CA VAL A 119 -11.36 -2.42 -1.39
C VAL A 119 -11.20 -3.74 -2.15
N LYS A 120 -9.97 -4.18 -2.41
CA LYS A 120 -9.66 -5.47 -3.02
C LYS A 120 -10.29 -6.63 -2.24
N SER A 121 -10.16 -6.63 -0.92
CA SER A 121 -10.74 -7.64 -0.04
C SER A 121 -12.27 -7.67 -0.15
N LEU A 122 -12.93 -6.51 -0.15
CA LEU A 122 -14.37 -6.40 -0.34
C LEU A 122 -14.81 -6.99 -1.69
N ILE A 123 -14.10 -6.65 -2.77
CA ILE A 123 -14.38 -7.14 -4.13
C ILE A 123 -14.18 -8.66 -4.20
N ASP A 124 -13.06 -9.17 -3.70
CA ASP A 124 -12.71 -10.60 -3.77
C ASP A 124 -13.69 -11.49 -2.97
N GLN A 125 -14.35 -10.93 -1.95
CA GLN A 125 -15.34 -11.63 -1.12
C GLN A 125 -16.77 -11.54 -1.66
N THR A 126 -17.03 -10.66 -2.62
CA THR A 126 -18.37 -10.42 -3.15
C THR A 126 -18.66 -11.31 -4.35
N ASP A 127 -19.73 -12.12 -4.28
CA ASP A 127 -20.21 -12.87 -5.45
C ASP A 127 -21.08 -11.98 -6.34
N PHE A 128 -20.46 -11.34 -7.33
CA PHE A 128 -21.15 -10.48 -8.31
C PHE A 128 -22.20 -11.20 -9.16
N ARG A 129 -22.25 -12.55 -9.14
CA ARG A 129 -23.32 -13.31 -9.83
C ARG A 129 -24.66 -13.21 -9.11
N GLN A 130 -24.68 -12.80 -7.85
CA GLN A 130 -25.89 -12.60 -7.03
C GLN A 130 -26.50 -11.19 -7.20
N ASN A 131 -26.25 -10.52 -8.33
CA ASN A 131 -26.76 -9.17 -8.61
C ASN A 131 -26.34 -8.13 -7.56
N VAL A 132 -25.07 -8.16 -7.14
CA VAL A 132 -24.46 -7.16 -6.28
C VAL A 132 -23.66 -6.19 -7.16
N ARG A 133 -23.78 -4.89 -6.92
CA ARG A 133 -22.95 -3.85 -7.53
C ARG A 133 -22.23 -3.07 -6.43
N ILE A 134 -21.01 -2.66 -6.72
CA ILE A 134 -20.18 -1.85 -5.83
C ILE A 134 -19.75 -0.64 -6.64
N GLU A 135 -20.05 0.54 -6.11
CA GLU A 135 -19.63 1.82 -6.67
C GLU A 135 -18.56 2.44 -5.78
N LEU A 136 -17.58 3.08 -6.41
CA LEU A 136 -16.47 3.73 -5.71
C LEU A 136 -16.56 5.23 -5.94
N LEU A 137 -16.70 5.98 -4.85
CA LEU A 137 -16.64 7.43 -4.84
C LEU A 137 -15.33 7.85 -4.14
N ASP A 138 -14.44 8.48 -4.90
CA ASP A 138 -13.21 9.06 -4.36
C ASP A 138 -13.49 10.47 -3.82
N ILE A 139 -13.47 10.60 -2.50
CA ILE A 139 -13.64 11.88 -1.81
C ILE A 139 -12.80 11.86 -0.53
N SER A 140 -12.10 12.96 -0.25
CA SER A 140 -11.38 13.13 1.01
C SER A 140 -12.38 13.50 2.12
N LYS A 141 -12.05 13.15 3.37
CA LYS A 141 -12.87 13.51 4.53
C LYS A 141 -13.05 15.04 4.63
N ASP A 142 -11.99 15.81 4.36
CA ASP A 142 -12.02 17.26 4.42
C ASP A 142 -12.93 17.88 3.35
N HIS A 143 -12.89 17.36 2.11
CA HIS A 143 -13.81 17.81 1.06
C HIS A 143 -15.27 17.47 1.37
N LEU A 144 -15.51 16.32 2.03
CA LEU A 144 -16.86 15.97 2.46
C LEU A 144 -17.37 16.89 3.57
N VAL A 145 -16.51 17.31 4.52
CA VAL A 145 -16.86 18.34 5.50
C VAL A 145 -17.18 19.65 4.80
N GLN A 146 -16.32 20.09 3.89
CA GLN A 146 -16.49 21.32 3.13
C GLN A 146 -17.80 21.32 2.32
N ASP A 147 -18.16 20.21 1.68
CA ASP A 147 -19.42 20.05 0.93
C ASP A 147 -20.65 20.29 1.82
N PHE A 148 -20.63 19.77 3.06
CA PHE A 148 -21.72 20.01 4.01
C PHE A 148 -21.73 21.43 4.61
N GLU A 149 -20.58 22.11 4.68
CA GLU A 149 -20.50 23.49 5.16
C GLU A 149 -20.92 24.49 4.08
N ASP A 150 -20.61 24.21 2.81
CA ASP A 150 -20.97 25.04 1.67
C ASP A 150 -22.45 24.89 1.28
N ALA A 151 -23.05 23.72 1.53
CA ALA A 151 -24.46 23.46 1.26
C ALA A 151 -25.36 24.19 2.27
N PRO A 152 -26.29 25.07 1.83
CA PRO A 152 -27.23 25.75 2.73
C PRO A 152 -28.15 24.78 3.48
N GLU A 153 -28.47 23.66 2.83
CA GLU A 153 -29.29 22.59 3.35
C GLU A 153 -28.69 21.24 2.96
N ILE A 154 -28.89 20.22 3.79
CA ILE A 154 -28.34 18.87 3.54
C ILE A 154 -28.86 18.29 2.22
N ALA A 155 -30.10 18.58 1.84
CA ALA A 155 -30.68 18.14 0.57
C ALA A 155 -29.95 18.70 -0.67
N GLN A 156 -29.11 19.73 -0.50
CA GLN A 156 -28.33 20.36 -1.57
C GLN A 156 -26.85 19.95 -1.52
N SER A 157 -26.43 19.12 -0.55
CA SER A 157 -25.07 18.59 -0.48
C SER A 157 -24.79 17.61 -1.63
N GLY A 158 -23.55 17.54 -2.09
CA GLY A 158 -23.13 16.65 -3.17
C GLY A 158 -23.43 15.19 -2.84
N LEU A 159 -23.17 14.76 -1.59
CA LEU A 159 -23.48 13.38 -1.17
C LEU A 159 -24.97 13.06 -1.24
N TYR A 160 -25.84 14.01 -0.87
CA TYR A 160 -27.29 13.83 -0.96
C TYR A 160 -27.74 13.70 -2.43
N VAL A 161 -27.19 14.53 -3.32
CA VAL A 161 -27.50 14.45 -4.76
C VAL A 161 -27.13 13.08 -5.33
N HIS A 162 -25.93 12.58 -5.02
CA HIS A 162 -25.47 11.28 -5.51
C HIS A 162 -26.27 10.10 -4.94
N THR A 163 -26.57 10.11 -3.65
CA THR A 163 -27.18 8.95 -2.98
C THR A 163 -28.71 8.96 -3.05
N TYR A 164 -29.33 10.11 -2.85
CA TYR A 164 -30.78 10.26 -2.80
C TYR A 164 -31.36 10.68 -4.16
N THR A 165 -30.93 11.82 -4.71
CA THR A 165 -31.58 12.39 -5.90
C THR A 165 -31.36 11.55 -7.16
N GLN A 166 -30.12 11.11 -7.41
CA GLN A 166 -29.77 10.38 -8.63
C GLN A 166 -30.24 8.92 -8.61
N GLU A 167 -30.26 8.29 -7.43
CA GLU A 167 -30.61 6.86 -7.31
C GLU A 167 -31.98 6.63 -6.68
N TYR A 168 -32.19 7.08 -5.43
CA TYR A 168 -33.39 6.75 -4.67
C TYR A 168 -34.68 7.43 -5.19
N ASP A 169 -34.61 8.71 -5.56
CA ASP A 169 -35.75 9.53 -6.00
C ASP A 169 -35.95 9.51 -7.53
N THR A 170 -35.04 8.88 -8.28
CA THR A 170 -35.10 8.82 -9.74
C THR A 170 -35.85 7.55 -10.19
N PRO A 171 -36.90 7.68 -11.04
CA PRO A 171 -37.58 6.51 -11.59
C PRO A 171 -36.64 5.60 -12.38
N GLY A 172 -36.47 4.36 -11.92
CA GLY A 172 -35.57 3.39 -12.54
C GLY A 172 -34.12 3.46 -12.07
N GLY A 173 -33.82 4.27 -11.04
CA GLY A 173 -32.53 4.26 -10.34
C GLY A 173 -32.32 2.99 -9.51
N GLU A 174 -31.09 2.78 -9.07
CA GLU A 174 -30.68 1.63 -8.26
C GLU A 174 -30.29 2.10 -6.85
N PRO A 175 -31.21 2.06 -5.87
CA PRO A 175 -30.97 2.65 -4.56
C PRO A 175 -29.78 1.98 -3.85
N ILE A 176 -28.92 2.82 -3.26
CA ILE A 176 -27.73 2.36 -2.56
C ILE A 176 -28.12 1.69 -1.24
N ALA A 177 -27.76 0.41 -1.11
CA ALA A 177 -28.14 -0.39 0.07
C ALA A 177 -27.37 -0.01 1.34
N ALA A 178 -26.09 0.36 1.21
CA ALA A 178 -25.24 0.80 2.31
C ALA A 178 -24.06 1.62 1.77
N ALA A 179 -23.65 2.64 2.53
CA ALA A 179 -22.41 3.38 2.26
C ALA A 179 -21.30 2.88 3.19
N ILE A 180 -20.17 2.51 2.62
CA ILE A 180 -18.99 2.09 3.37
C ILE A 180 -17.92 3.16 3.18
N SER A 181 -17.49 3.76 4.28
CA SER A 181 -16.43 4.77 4.26
C SER A 181 -15.12 4.18 4.74
N ASN A 182 -14.03 4.61 4.13
CA ASN A 182 -12.67 4.33 4.59
C ASN A 182 -12.16 5.40 5.57
N TYR A 183 -13.06 6.15 6.22
CA TYR A 183 -12.70 7.18 7.18
C TYR A 183 -12.59 6.62 8.59
N GLU A 184 -11.74 7.28 9.36
CA GLU A 184 -11.63 7.09 10.79
C GLU A 184 -12.17 8.36 11.47
N PHE A 185 -13.15 8.16 12.34
CA PHE A 185 -13.81 9.22 13.09
C PHE A 185 -13.25 9.31 14.51
N ASP A 186 -13.12 10.52 15.02
CA ASP A 186 -12.72 10.87 16.38
C ASP A 186 -13.89 11.50 17.16
N ALA A 187 -13.61 11.86 18.42
CA ALA A 187 -14.59 12.51 19.30
C ALA A 187 -14.61 14.04 19.14
N SER A 188 -13.92 14.58 18.14
CA SER A 188 -13.83 16.02 17.93
C SER A 188 -15.19 16.61 17.53
N PRO A 189 -15.43 17.90 17.83
CA PRO A 189 -16.62 18.60 17.38
C PRO A 189 -16.91 18.50 15.89
N GLN A 190 -15.88 18.49 15.05
CA GLN A 190 -15.98 18.48 13.59
C GLN A 190 -16.47 17.11 13.11
N ASP A 191 -15.88 16.03 13.61
CA ASP A 191 -16.30 14.67 13.26
C ASP A 191 -17.70 14.33 13.75
N ILE A 192 -18.07 14.76 14.96
CA ILE A 192 -19.44 14.57 15.45
C ILE A 192 -20.46 15.37 14.62
N ALA A 193 -20.08 16.56 14.12
CA ALA A 193 -20.93 17.32 13.21
C ALA A 193 -21.06 16.63 11.85
N LEU A 194 -19.96 16.10 11.30
CA LEU A 194 -19.96 15.31 10.07
C LEU A 194 -20.83 14.06 10.21
N LEU A 195 -20.68 13.28 11.29
CA LEU A 195 -21.53 12.11 11.57
C LEU A 195 -23.02 12.46 11.65
N ARG A 196 -23.35 13.63 12.22
CA ARG A 196 -24.74 14.12 12.26
C ARG A 196 -25.29 14.51 10.89
N ASN A 197 -24.46 15.06 10.01
CA ASN A 197 -24.88 15.39 8.65
C ASN A 197 -25.03 14.09 7.82
N LEU A 198 -24.07 13.18 7.94
CA LEU A 198 -24.13 11.85 7.33
C LEU A 198 -25.35 11.05 7.79
N SER A 199 -25.69 11.09 9.09
CA SER A 199 -26.85 10.35 9.60
C SER A 199 -28.15 10.84 8.99
N LYS A 200 -28.27 12.13 8.71
CA LYS A 200 -29.45 12.71 8.06
C LYS A 200 -29.56 12.31 6.58
N VAL A 201 -28.44 12.31 5.85
CA VAL A 201 -28.40 11.82 4.45
C VAL A 201 -28.76 10.32 4.41
N ALA A 202 -28.14 9.54 5.29
CA ALA A 202 -28.37 8.11 5.44
C ALA A 202 -29.83 7.79 5.81
N ALA A 203 -30.44 8.57 6.71
CA ALA A 203 -31.84 8.43 7.08
C ALA A 203 -32.79 8.76 5.92
N ALA A 204 -32.49 9.81 5.14
CA ALA A 204 -33.29 10.19 3.99
C ALA A 204 -33.26 9.14 2.87
N ALA A 205 -32.08 8.59 2.55
CA ALA A 205 -31.91 7.58 1.51
C ALA A 205 -32.14 6.14 1.99
N HIS A 206 -32.50 5.93 3.26
CA HIS A 206 -32.58 4.61 3.92
C HIS A 206 -31.32 3.74 3.71
N MET A 207 -30.16 4.39 3.69
CA MET A 207 -28.87 3.81 3.38
C MET A 207 -27.98 3.88 4.64
N PRO A 208 -27.83 2.81 5.43
CA PRO A 208 -26.90 2.82 6.55
C PRO A 208 -25.48 3.17 6.10
N PHE A 209 -24.83 4.01 6.89
CA PHE A 209 -23.46 4.45 6.67
C PHE A 209 -22.53 3.78 7.68
N ILE A 210 -21.50 3.10 7.18
CA ILE A 210 -20.53 2.36 7.97
C ILE A 210 -19.18 3.08 7.89
N GLY A 211 -18.60 3.40 9.04
CA GLY A 211 -17.25 3.94 9.16
C GLY A 211 -16.46 3.21 10.24
N ALA A 212 -15.30 3.74 10.60
CA ALA A 212 -14.51 3.26 11.73
C ALA A 212 -14.15 4.36 12.71
N VAL A 213 -13.78 3.94 13.91
CA VAL A 213 -13.20 4.81 14.93
C VAL A 213 -11.81 4.36 15.30
N GLY A 214 -10.95 5.34 15.53
CA GLY A 214 -9.55 5.12 15.89
C GLY A 214 -9.27 5.26 17.37
N PRO A 215 -8.00 5.06 17.79
CA PRO A 215 -7.58 5.33 19.16
C PRO A 215 -7.79 6.80 19.55
N ALA A 216 -7.69 7.72 18.58
CA ALA A 216 -7.97 9.14 18.75
C ALA A 216 -9.41 9.42 19.21
N PHE A 217 -10.38 8.57 18.85
CA PHE A 217 -11.76 8.66 19.36
C PHE A 217 -11.82 8.53 20.88
N PHE A 218 -10.92 7.72 21.44
CA PHE A 218 -10.77 7.52 22.88
C PHE A 218 -9.77 8.49 23.50
N GLY A 219 -9.23 9.47 22.77
CA GLY A 219 -8.16 10.33 23.26
C GLY A 219 -6.87 9.58 23.60
N LYS A 220 -6.61 8.48 22.86
CA LYS A 220 -5.43 7.61 22.98
C LYS A 220 -4.62 7.64 21.70
N GLU A 221 -3.33 7.34 21.82
CA GLU A 221 -2.43 7.27 20.65
C GLU A 221 -2.45 5.87 20.02
N SER A 222 -2.63 4.82 20.83
CA SER A 222 -2.61 3.42 20.37
C SER A 222 -3.87 2.65 20.79
N MET A 223 -4.19 1.59 20.03
CA MET A 223 -5.31 0.70 20.35
C MET A 223 -5.03 -0.13 21.62
N GLU A 224 -3.76 -0.33 21.99
CA GLU A 224 -3.38 -1.00 23.24
C GLU A 224 -3.84 -0.20 24.46
N GLU A 225 -3.69 1.13 24.41
CA GLU A 225 -4.17 2.01 25.48
C GLU A 225 -5.70 2.04 25.56
N VAL A 226 -6.39 1.89 24.43
CA VAL A 226 -7.85 1.74 24.39
C VAL A 226 -8.26 0.44 25.07
N ALA A 227 -7.57 -0.67 24.79
CA ALA A 227 -7.81 -1.95 25.44
C ALA A 227 -7.53 -1.94 26.96
N ALA A 228 -6.65 -1.04 27.42
CA ALA A 228 -6.36 -0.84 28.84
C ALA A 228 -7.47 -0.09 29.61
N ILE A 229 -8.47 0.47 28.93
CA ILE A 229 -9.61 1.16 29.56
C ILE A 229 -10.50 0.12 30.25
N LYS A 230 -10.50 0.10 31.59
CA LYS A 230 -11.27 -0.87 32.38
C LYS A 230 -12.79 -0.71 32.29
N ASP A 231 -13.26 0.54 32.17
CA ASP A 231 -14.68 0.85 32.13
C ASP A 231 -14.96 1.91 31.06
N ILE A 232 -15.40 1.44 29.89
CA ILE A 232 -15.75 2.26 28.73
C ILE A 232 -17.03 3.08 28.99
N GLY A 233 -17.95 2.59 29.82
CA GLY A 233 -19.20 3.28 30.14
C GLY A 233 -18.91 4.60 30.86
N ASN A 234 -18.18 4.51 31.97
CA ASN A 234 -17.72 5.68 32.71
C ASN A 234 -16.74 6.55 31.90
N TYR A 235 -16.00 5.95 30.96
CA TYR A 235 -15.11 6.70 30.06
C TYR A 235 -15.88 7.71 29.20
N PHE A 236 -17.02 7.28 28.64
CA PHE A 236 -17.87 8.15 27.84
C PHE A 236 -18.65 9.17 28.68
N ASP A 237 -18.63 9.10 30.02
CA ASP A 237 -19.27 10.09 30.89
C ASP A 237 -18.50 11.41 31.02
N ARG A 238 -17.29 11.47 30.49
CA ARG A 238 -16.47 12.69 30.47
C ARG A 238 -17.09 13.79 29.62
N ALA A 239 -16.77 15.03 29.97
CA ALA A 239 -17.28 16.23 29.27
C ALA A 239 -16.93 16.27 27.77
N GLU A 240 -15.81 15.66 27.38
CA GLU A 240 -15.34 15.53 26.00
C GLU A 240 -16.38 14.83 25.10
N TYR A 241 -17.16 13.90 25.64
CA TYR A 241 -18.14 13.09 24.90
C TYR A 241 -19.57 13.62 24.95
N ILE A 242 -19.81 14.83 25.48
CA ILE A 242 -21.17 15.41 25.54
C ILE A 242 -21.81 15.48 24.14
N LYS A 243 -21.04 15.91 23.13
CA LYS A 243 -21.52 15.98 21.74
C LYS A 243 -21.80 14.60 21.16
N TRP A 244 -20.93 13.62 21.47
CA TRP A 244 -21.10 12.22 21.06
C TRP A 244 -22.38 11.62 21.66
N LYS A 245 -22.64 11.81 22.96
CA LYS A 245 -23.87 11.36 23.59
C LYS A 245 -25.11 12.00 22.97
N SER A 246 -25.08 13.33 22.79
CA SER A 246 -26.18 14.04 22.14
C SER A 246 -26.42 13.54 20.71
N PHE A 247 -25.37 13.13 19.99
CA PHE A 247 -25.52 12.48 18.69
C PHE A 247 -26.16 11.08 18.82
N ARG A 248 -25.72 10.25 19.77
CA ARG A 248 -26.32 8.92 20.02
C ARG A 248 -27.78 8.97 20.45
N ASP A 249 -28.20 10.03 21.12
CA ASP A 249 -29.59 10.23 21.52
C ASP A 249 -30.48 10.72 20.36
N SER A 250 -29.88 11.10 19.23
CA SER A 250 -30.62 11.51 18.03
C SER A 250 -31.21 10.31 17.29
N ASP A 251 -32.39 10.52 16.69
CA ASP A 251 -33.12 9.46 15.99
C ASP A 251 -32.36 8.90 14.79
N ASP A 252 -31.70 9.79 14.05
CA ASP A 252 -30.96 9.47 12.82
C ASP A 252 -29.69 8.64 13.10
N SER A 253 -29.18 8.64 14.33
CA SER A 253 -27.95 7.91 14.70
C SER A 253 -28.05 6.40 14.46
N ARG A 254 -29.28 5.85 14.39
CA ARG A 254 -29.56 4.45 14.04
C ARG A 254 -29.00 4.02 12.68
N TYR A 255 -28.77 4.97 11.77
CA TYR A 255 -28.23 4.71 10.44
C TYR A 255 -26.70 4.71 10.39
N ILE A 256 -26.03 5.04 11.49
CA ILE A 256 -24.56 5.08 11.55
C ILE A 256 -24.03 3.83 12.28
N GLY A 257 -23.20 3.07 11.58
CA GLY A 257 -22.38 2.00 12.14
C GLY A 257 -20.92 2.42 12.23
N LEU A 258 -20.32 2.37 13.42
CA LEU A 258 -18.89 2.61 13.61
C LEU A 258 -18.19 1.32 14.05
N THR A 259 -17.17 0.94 13.30
CA THR A 259 -16.41 -0.30 13.50
C THR A 259 -15.08 -0.03 14.23
N LEU A 260 -14.67 -0.99 15.06
CA LEU A 260 -13.37 -1.02 15.73
C LEU A 260 -13.02 -2.47 16.13
N PRO A 261 -11.73 -2.85 16.26
CA PRO A 261 -10.51 -2.13 15.87
C PRO A 261 -10.16 -2.31 14.39
N ARG A 262 -9.14 -1.58 13.89
CA ARG A 262 -8.53 -1.84 12.57
C ARG A 262 -8.11 -3.30 12.41
N VAL A 263 -8.16 -3.81 11.19
CA VAL A 263 -7.88 -5.21 10.86
C VAL A 263 -6.57 -5.33 10.07
N LEU A 264 -5.88 -6.47 10.18
CA LEU A 264 -4.66 -6.69 9.41
C LEU A 264 -5.00 -6.86 7.92
N GLY A 265 -4.45 -6.00 7.06
CA GLY A 265 -4.70 -6.00 5.62
C GLY A 265 -3.86 -7.01 4.85
N ARG A 266 -2.66 -7.34 5.35
CA ARG A 266 -1.74 -8.29 4.72
C ARG A 266 -0.76 -8.88 5.76
N LEU A 267 -0.35 -10.13 5.54
CA LEU A 267 0.79 -10.72 6.26
C LEU A 267 2.14 -10.17 5.76
N PRO A 268 3.08 -9.86 6.66
CA PRO A 268 4.41 -9.40 6.30
C PRO A 268 5.10 -10.34 5.30
N TYR A 269 5.87 -9.79 4.37
CA TYR A 269 6.63 -10.59 3.41
C TYR A 269 7.77 -11.34 4.09
N GLY A 270 7.96 -12.59 3.67
CA GLY A 270 8.99 -13.45 4.23
C GLY A 270 8.93 -14.84 3.61
N PRO A 271 10.02 -15.61 3.71
CA PRO A 271 10.11 -16.95 3.14
C PRO A 271 9.07 -17.91 3.75
N ASP A 272 8.75 -17.74 5.03
CA ASP A 272 7.78 -18.57 5.75
C ASP A 272 6.32 -18.12 5.55
N THR A 273 6.09 -16.93 5.02
CA THR A 273 4.77 -16.33 4.85
C THR A 273 4.42 -16.19 3.37
N ILE A 274 4.77 -15.05 2.76
CA ILE A 274 4.52 -14.72 1.36
C ILE A 274 5.88 -14.49 0.70
N PRO A 275 6.43 -15.48 -0.02
CA PRO A 275 7.72 -15.34 -0.68
C PRO A 275 7.62 -14.48 -1.94
N VAL A 276 8.65 -13.67 -2.17
CA VAL A 276 8.83 -12.91 -3.42
C VAL A 276 9.61 -13.77 -4.41
N ARG A 277 9.27 -13.70 -5.71
CA ARG A 277 9.84 -14.59 -6.74
C ARG A 277 11.30 -14.29 -7.11
N ASN A 278 11.71 -13.02 -7.06
CA ASN A 278 12.95 -12.56 -7.69
C ASN A 278 14.12 -12.35 -6.72
N PHE A 279 13.83 -12.10 -5.44
CA PHE A 279 14.85 -11.88 -4.41
C PHE A 279 14.29 -12.25 -3.04
N ASN A 280 15.19 -12.50 -2.07
CA ASN A 280 14.77 -12.89 -0.73
C ASN A 280 14.38 -11.67 0.11
N TYR A 281 13.12 -11.28 0.03
CA TYR A 281 12.58 -10.18 0.83
C TYR A 281 12.08 -10.67 2.19
N VAL A 282 12.62 -10.09 3.27
CA VAL A 282 12.17 -10.31 4.64
C VAL A 282 11.78 -8.96 5.25
N GLU A 283 10.48 -8.72 5.35
CA GLU A 283 9.93 -7.45 5.82
C GLU A 283 10.14 -7.31 7.35
N LYS A 284 10.78 -6.21 7.76
CA LYS A 284 11.13 -5.98 9.18
C LYS A 284 9.99 -5.34 9.97
N VAL A 285 8.94 -6.12 10.21
CA VAL A 285 7.81 -5.71 11.08
C VAL A 285 7.95 -6.17 12.53
N LYS A 286 8.87 -7.10 12.83
CA LYS A 286 8.99 -7.70 14.17
C LYS A 286 9.55 -6.68 15.16
N GLY A 287 8.72 -6.22 16.08
CA GLY A 287 9.09 -5.26 17.14
C GLY A 287 7.86 -4.81 17.93
N PRO A 288 8.05 -3.93 18.94
CA PRO A 288 6.95 -3.30 19.67
C PRO A 288 6.20 -2.25 18.83
N ASP A 289 6.74 -1.91 17.67
CA ASP A 289 6.22 -0.89 16.75
C ASP A 289 5.16 -1.52 15.84
N HIS A 290 3.90 -1.41 16.26
CA HIS A 290 2.76 -2.03 15.57
C HIS A 290 2.40 -1.29 14.28
N ASP A 291 2.90 -0.08 14.05
CA ASP A 291 2.56 0.74 12.88
C ASP A 291 3.23 0.25 11.59
N ARG A 292 4.22 -0.64 11.72
CA ARG A 292 4.84 -1.32 10.57
C ARG A 292 3.95 -2.34 9.91
N TYR A 293 2.94 -2.83 10.63
CA TYR A 293 1.93 -3.70 10.05
C TYR A 293 0.98 -2.89 9.18
N LEU A 294 0.55 -3.49 8.07
CA LEU A 294 -0.45 -2.85 7.22
C LEU A 294 -1.84 -3.04 7.83
N TRP A 295 -2.29 -2.01 8.55
CA TRP A 295 -3.64 -1.95 9.11
C TRP A 295 -4.62 -1.40 8.08
N THR A 296 -5.73 -2.10 7.89
CA THR A 296 -6.85 -1.69 7.04
C THR A 296 -8.04 -1.29 7.92
N ASN A 297 -8.84 -0.35 7.41
CA ASN A 297 -10.06 0.07 8.05
C ASN A 297 -11.04 -1.10 8.19
N ALA A 298 -11.61 -1.28 9.39
CA ALA A 298 -12.51 -2.38 9.71
C ALA A 298 -13.92 -2.23 9.10
N SER A 299 -14.25 -1.06 8.57
CA SER A 299 -15.46 -0.86 7.77
C SER A 299 -15.41 -1.70 6.49
N LEU A 300 -14.21 -1.97 5.98
CA LEU A 300 -13.97 -2.88 4.87
C LEU A 300 -13.76 -4.29 5.43
N PRO A 301 -14.48 -5.30 4.93
CA PRO A 301 -14.33 -6.67 5.40
C PRO A 301 -12.89 -7.16 5.17
N SER A 302 -12.27 -7.65 6.24
CA SER A 302 -10.94 -8.27 6.20
C SER A 302 -10.98 -9.57 5.39
N PRO A 303 -9.94 -9.91 4.61
CA PRO A 303 -9.84 -11.22 3.98
C PRO A 303 -9.91 -12.28 5.09
N ARG A 304 -10.88 -13.20 4.96
CA ARG A 304 -11.28 -14.23 5.94
C ARG A 304 -10.26 -14.44 7.07
N THR A 305 -10.75 -14.26 8.30
CA THR A 305 -10.10 -14.64 9.56
C THR A 305 -9.22 -15.88 9.42
N TRP A 306 -7.96 -15.71 9.77
CA TRP A 306 -6.90 -16.73 9.84
C TRP A 306 -7.27 -17.90 10.75
#